data_AF-A0A2H6GUH1-F1
#
_entry.id   AF-A0A2H6GUH1-F1
#
_cell.length_a   1.000
_cell.length_b   1.000
_cell.length_c   1.000
_cell.angle_alpha   90.00
_cell.angle_beta   90.00
_cell.angle_gamma   90.00
#
_symmetry.space_group_name_H-M   'P 1'
#
loop_
_entity.id
_entity.type
_entity.pdbx_description
1 polymer ?
#
loop_
_entity_poly.entity_id
_entity_poly.type
_entity_poly.pdbx_seq_one_letter_code
_entity_poly.pdbx_strand_id
1 'polypeptide(L)'
;MRREVFEETGLILEDMKLHNVYSEPGRDPRGHVISVCYTASSSGVPKAGSDAEKTEFHPIGEVLKMDLAFDHNRMIKDYLEKK
;
A
#
# COMPACT_ATOMS: atom_id res chain seq x y z
N MET A 1 7.75 0.83 -7.18
CA MET A 1 7.20 1.61 -6.06
C MET A 1 7.08 3.09 -6.41
N ARG A 2 8.16 3.90 -6.44
CA ARG A 2 8.06 5.35 -6.79
C ARG A 2 7.34 5.60 -8.13
N ARG A 3 7.69 4.81 -9.15
CA ARG A 3 7.05 4.85 -10.47
C ARG A 3 5.56 4.48 -10.39
N GLU A 4 5.25 3.30 -9.84
CA GLU A 4 3.86 2.81 -9.70
C GLU A 4 2.95 3.83 -9.01
N VAL A 5 3.36 4.38 -7.86
CA VAL A 5 2.51 5.34 -7.13
C VAL A 5 2.30 6.62 -7.93
N PHE A 6 3.32 7.08 -8.65
CA PHE A 6 3.13 8.24 -9.53
C PHE A 6 2.17 7.92 -10.69
N GLU A 7 2.28 6.74 -11.31
CA GLU A 7 1.41 6.30 -12.40
C GLU A 7 -0.04 6.06 -11.96
N GLU A 8 -0.27 5.56 -10.74
CA GLU A 8 -1.61 5.23 -10.20
C GLU A 8 -2.29 6.39 -9.46
N THR A 9 -1.52 7.30 -8.87
CA THR A 9 -2.06 8.33 -7.97
C THR A 9 -1.61 9.76 -8.30
N GLY A 10 -0.63 9.94 -9.17
CA GLY A 10 0.00 11.23 -9.45
C GLY A 10 0.81 11.82 -8.29
N LEU A 11 1.03 11.08 -7.21
CA LEU A 11 1.72 11.57 -6.02
C LEU A 11 3.23 11.32 -6.12
N ILE A 12 4.00 12.27 -5.63
CA ILE A 12 5.45 12.14 -5.45
C ILE A 12 5.71 11.70 -4.02
N LEU A 13 6.53 10.66 -3.87
CA LEU A 13 6.85 10.08 -2.57
C LEU A 13 8.14 10.65 -1.96
N GLU A 14 8.05 10.95 -0.68
CA GLU A 14 9.12 11.45 0.20
C GLU A 14 9.39 10.43 1.31
N ASP A 15 10.57 10.49 1.94
CA ASP A 15 10.95 9.64 3.09
C ASP A 15 10.70 8.13 2.92
N MET A 16 10.83 7.63 1.69
CA MET A 16 10.58 6.22 1.37
C MET A 16 11.56 5.30 2.12
N LYS A 17 11.04 4.37 2.91
CA LYS A 17 11.80 3.38 3.68
C LYS A 17 11.26 1.98 3.47
N LEU A 18 12.15 1.00 3.41
CA LEU A 18 11.76 -0.42 3.42
C LEU A 18 11.12 -0.73 4.77
N HIS A 19 9.91 -1.27 4.75
CA HIS A 19 9.20 -1.68 5.96
C HIS A 19 9.38 -3.18 6.24
N ASN A 20 9.01 -4.03 5.28
CA ASN A 20 9.07 -5.48 5.43
C ASN A 20 8.99 -6.20 4.08
N VAL A 21 9.27 -7.50 4.07
CA VAL A 21 9.05 -8.40 2.92
C VAL A 21 8.06 -9.48 3.32
N TYR A 22 6.99 -9.61 2.56
CA TYR A 22 5.92 -10.59 2.75
C TYR A 22 6.03 -11.67 1.68
N SER A 23 6.17 -12.93 2.09
CA SER A 23 6.55 -14.04 1.20
C SER A 23 5.84 -15.35 1.51
N GLU A 24 4.84 -15.32 2.40
CA GLU A 24 4.08 -16.49 2.81
C GLU A 24 3.36 -17.14 1.61
N PRO A 25 3.51 -18.47 1.41
CA PRO A 25 2.72 -19.18 0.41
C PRO A 25 1.22 -19.00 0.64
N GLY A 26 0.47 -18.76 -0.43
CA GLY A 26 -0.99 -18.57 -0.38
C GLY A 26 -1.46 -17.16 -0.04
N ARG A 27 -0.56 -16.18 0.17
CA ARG A 27 -0.95 -14.79 0.39
C ARG A 27 -1.61 -14.12 -0.82
N ASP A 28 -1.30 -14.60 -2.01
CA ASP A 28 -1.93 -14.19 -3.26
C ASP A 28 -2.62 -15.40 -3.90
N PRO A 29 -3.92 -15.33 -4.21
CA PRO A 29 -4.65 -16.44 -4.82
C PRO A 29 -4.18 -16.78 -6.25
N ARG A 30 -3.42 -15.89 -6.90
CA ARG A 30 -2.92 -16.08 -8.27
C ARG A 30 -1.62 -16.91 -8.32
N GLY A 31 -0.95 -17.11 -7.19
CA GLY A 31 0.30 -17.87 -7.10
C GLY A 31 1.20 -17.44 -5.95
N HIS A 32 2.43 -17.96 -5.91
CA HIS A 32 3.39 -17.54 -4.89
C HIS A 32 4.01 -16.19 -5.24
N VAL A 33 3.46 -15.12 -4.67
CA VAL A 33 3.88 -13.73 -4.90
C VAL A 33 4.57 -13.18 -3.66
N ILE A 34 5.75 -12.60 -3.85
CA ILE A 34 6.51 -11.88 -2.83
C ILE A 34 6.24 -10.39 -2.96
N SER A 35 5.83 -9.74 -1.87
CA SER A 35 5.63 -8.28 -1.80
C SER A 35 6.71 -7.62 -0.96
N VAL A 36 7.41 -6.66 -1.55
CA VAL A 36 8.34 -5.77 -0.84
C VAL A 36 7.58 -4.51 -0.43
N CYS A 37 7.35 -4.35 0.87
CA CYS A 37 6.53 -3.27 1.43
C CYS A 37 7.39 -2.08 1.85
N TYR A 38 6.94 -0.88 1.49
CA TYR A 38 7.59 0.38 1.82
C TYR A 38 6.62 1.32 2.54
N THR A 39 7.16 2.17 3.40
CA THR A 39 6.45 3.35 3.94
C THR A 39 6.99 4.59 3.25
N ALA A 40 6.15 5.59 3.01
CA ALA A 40 6.54 6.87 2.45
C ALA A 40 5.56 7.96 2.88
N SER A 41 6.01 9.20 2.79
CA SER A 41 5.18 10.40 2.94
C SER A 41 4.85 10.97 1.56
N SER A 42 3.73 11.67 1.44
CA SER A 42 3.41 12.46 0.24
C SER A 42 2.47 13.60 0.61
N SER A 43 2.37 14.58 -0.28
CA SER A 43 1.43 15.69 -0.16
C SER A 43 0.73 15.95 -1.50
N GLY A 44 -0.39 16.65 -1.45
CA GLY A 44 -1.21 16.95 -2.63
C GLY A 44 -2.53 16.19 -2.66
N VAL A 45 -3.23 16.28 -3.79
CA VAL A 45 -4.51 15.60 -4.02
C VAL A 45 -4.29 14.43 -4.97
N PRO A 46 -4.59 13.18 -4.55
CA PRO A 46 -4.42 12.03 -5.42
C PRO A 46 -5.35 12.14 -6.63
N LYS A 47 -4.88 11.67 -7.77
CA LYS A 47 -5.69 11.52 -8.98
C LYS A 47 -5.54 10.09 -9.46
N ALA A 48 -6.68 9.42 -9.65
CA ALA A 48 -6.72 8.09 -10.25
C ALA A 48 -5.96 8.10 -11.58
N GLY A 49 -5.00 7.19 -11.68
CA GLY A 49 -4.08 7.06 -12.80
C GLY A 49 -4.47 5.92 -13.75
N SER A 50 -3.46 5.19 -14.25
CA SER A 50 -3.68 4.20 -15.32
C SER A 50 -4.56 3.03 -14.94
N ASP A 51 -4.29 2.41 -13.79
CA ASP A 51 -4.91 1.14 -13.40
C ASP A 51 -5.96 1.30 -12.28
N ALA A 52 -6.02 2.50 -11.68
CA ALA A 52 -6.95 2.80 -10.61
C ALA A 52 -8.21 3.46 -11.17
N GLU A 53 -9.38 2.88 -10.89
CA GLU A 53 -10.67 3.55 -11.13
C GLU A 53 -10.88 4.72 -10.15
N LYS A 54 -10.30 4.61 -8.95
CA LYS A 54 -10.46 5.57 -7.85
C LYS A 54 -9.23 5.57 -6.94
N THR A 55 -8.82 6.76 -6.49
CA THR A 55 -7.73 6.92 -5.51
C THR A 55 -8.09 8.00 -4.50
N GLU A 56 -8.05 7.66 -3.20
CA GLU A 56 -8.45 8.54 -2.11
C GLU A 56 -7.57 8.35 -0.87
N PHE A 57 -7.48 9.39 -0.04
CA PHE A 57 -6.90 9.26 1.29
C PHE A 57 -7.98 8.85 2.28
N HIS A 58 -7.68 7.87 3.12
CA HIS A 58 -8.56 7.41 4.19
C HIS A 58 -7.89 7.56 5.56
N PRO A 59 -8.64 7.98 6.59
CA PRO A 59 -8.18 7.88 7.97
C PRO A 59 -7.81 6.44 8.31
N ILE A 60 -6.70 6.24 9.00
CA ILE A 60 -6.19 4.88 9.31
C ILE A 60 -7.21 4.03 10.08
N GLY A 61 -8.02 4.64 10.95
CA GLY A 61 -9.07 3.94 11.70
C GLY A 61 -10.24 3.44 10.83
N GLU A 62 -10.45 4.03 9.66
CA GLU A 62 -11.41 3.53 8.67
C GLU A 62 -10.81 2.40 7.86
N VAL A 63 -9.56 2.55 7.42
CA VAL A 63 -8.82 1.53 6.66
C VAL A 63 -8.78 0.19 7.40
N LEU A 64 -8.58 0.21 8.72
CA LEU A 64 -8.57 -1.00 9.55
C LEU A 64 -9.91 -1.75 9.61
N LYS A 65 -11.01 -1.14 9.14
CA LYS A 65 -12.35 -1.75 9.08
C LYS A 65 -12.71 -2.19 7.65
N MET A 66 -11.88 -1.87 6.66
CA MET A 66 -12.13 -2.21 5.26
C MET A 66 -11.70 -3.65 4.96
N ASP A 67 -12.35 -4.25 3.97
CA ASP A 67 -11.89 -5.51 3.39
C ASP A 67 -10.88 -5.20 2.28
N LEU A 68 -9.60 -5.21 2.64
CA LEU A 68 -8.52 -4.88 1.72
C LEU A 68 -8.05 -6.12 0.97
N ALA A 69 -7.63 -5.92 -0.28
CA ALA A 69 -7.12 -7.01 -1.11
C ALA A 69 -5.93 -7.75 -0.47
N PHE A 70 -5.85 -9.05 -0.78
CA PHE A 70 -4.77 -9.93 -0.34
C PHE A 70 -4.62 -9.92 1.20
N ASP A 71 -3.40 -9.75 1.69
CA ASP A 71 -3.05 -9.66 3.10
C ASP A 71 -2.78 -8.21 3.54
N HIS A 72 -3.24 -7.20 2.81
CA HIS A 72 -2.95 -5.78 3.13
C HIS A 72 -3.45 -5.37 4.52
N ASN A 73 -4.55 -5.94 4.99
CA ASN A 73 -5.05 -5.74 6.37
C ASN A 73 -4.02 -6.16 7.43
N ARG A 74 -3.27 -7.25 7.19
CA ARG A 74 -2.18 -7.68 8.07
C ARG A 74 -0.99 -6.72 7.95
N MET A 75 -0.60 -6.37 6.74
CA MET A 75 0.56 -5.49 6.50
C MET A 75 0.40 -4.13 7.20
N ILE A 76 -0.81 -3.56 7.20
CA ILE A 76 -1.10 -2.30 7.90
C ILE A 76 -1.03 -2.46 9.41
N LYS A 77 -1.56 -3.56 9.97
CA LYS A 77 -1.45 -3.85 11.41
C LYS A 77 -0.01 -3.98 11.86
N ASP A 78 0.82 -4.72 11.10
CA ASP A 78 2.26 -4.86 11.38
C ASP A 78 2.96 -3.50 11.43
N TYR A 79 2.62 -2.57 10.53
CA TYR A 79 3.16 -1.20 10.54
C TYR A 79 2.76 -0.42 11.80
N LEU A 80 1.50 -0.56 12.25
CA LEU A 80 1.00 0.16 13.43
C LEU A 80 1.54 -0.39 14.75
N GLU A 81 1.83 -1.69 14.80
CA GLU A 81 2.40 -2.35 15.98
C GLU A 81 3.90 -2.05 16.16
N LYS A 82 4.65 -1.86 15.06
CA LYS A 82 6.10 -1.62 15.06
C LYS A 82 6.52 -0.17 15.30
N LYS A 83 5.72 0.63 16.01
CA LYS A 83 6.10 2.02 16.35
C LYS A 83 7.29 2.10 17.30
#